data_AF-A0A845GVK9-F1
#
_entry.id   AF-A0A845GVK9-F1
#
_cell.length_a   1.000
_cell.length_b   1.000
_cell.length_c   1.000
_cell.angle_alpha   90.00
_cell.angle_beta   90.00
_cell.angle_gamma   90.00
#
_symmetry.space_group_name_H-M   'P 1'
#
loop_
_entity.id
_entity.type
_entity.pdbx_description
1 polymer ?
#
loop_
_entity_poly.entity_id
_entity_poly.type
_entity_poly.pdbx_seq_one_letter_code
_entity_poly.pdbx_strand_id
1 'polypeptide(L)'
;MSIASMNVLNKIRPYALALLSFGTLLVVESSSASAKEVTPIQLEKFSLAAPPTPCVREKDHMPSTRDPVAYQLFNEARKIWRSKPWGQLTEQQEDRIFDDTRKAAALGDWEARVLLAELYTRGLENKKRNSPRSLGEISKEIELAHTKVVDLARTAADAGQPWGWYSLAVAYENGYGNLVKNTDKAMAYYLYAAKLGSPEAQMALADTYFKTQQWQNETALRRCAYQQGHGPAAYILGLRAGYDKRYAEALQIYQQGVKFGSGACARALNAVFQQGAWGWNFEEEFKGLKALGIHMDREREKRYESIYEALEINPDLRFSKLDLLLPLPPSKLPAWPGVNNLADVVPDDHPTY
;
A
#
# COMPACT_ATOMS: atom_id res chain seq x y z
N MET A 1 -9.91 -2.18 -2.25
CA MET A 1 -8.65 -2.35 -1.50
C MET A 1 -7.84 -1.07 -1.63
N SER A 2 -6.99 -0.71 -0.67
CA SER A 2 -5.94 0.27 -0.92
C SER A 2 -4.64 -0.49 -0.67
N ILE A 3 -3.92 -0.84 -1.74
CA ILE A 3 -2.61 -1.50 -1.64
C ILE A 3 -1.61 -0.55 -0.95
N ALA A 4 -1.99 0.69 -0.68
CA ALA A 4 -1.54 1.57 0.41
C ALA A 4 -0.98 0.92 1.69
N SER A 5 -1.60 -0.17 2.17
CA SER A 5 -1.15 -0.85 3.40
C SER A 5 0.02 -1.81 3.16
N MET A 6 0.36 -2.08 1.89
CA MET A 6 1.43 -2.98 1.46
C MET A 6 2.67 -2.21 1.01
N ASN A 7 3.04 -1.21 1.81
CA ASN A 7 4.33 -0.51 1.71
C ASN A 7 5.51 -1.41 2.19
N VAL A 8 5.40 -2.72 2.00
CA VAL A 8 6.39 -3.72 2.41
C VAL A 8 7.54 -3.76 1.40
N LEU A 9 7.25 -3.56 0.10
CA LEU A 9 8.28 -3.47 -0.94
C LEU A 9 9.15 -2.20 -0.81
N ASN A 10 8.62 -1.12 -0.21
CA ASN A 10 9.39 0.11 0.08
C ASN A 10 10.25 0.02 1.36
N LYS A 11 10.11 -1.04 2.16
CA LYS A 11 10.92 -1.26 3.38
C LYS A 11 12.18 -2.09 3.13
N ILE A 12 12.44 -2.55 1.90
CA ILE A 12 13.68 -3.24 1.53
C ILE A 12 14.58 -2.27 0.76
N ARG A 13 15.20 -1.32 1.47
CA ARG A 13 16.43 -0.68 0.97
C ARG A 13 17.59 -1.64 1.25
N PRO A 14 18.27 -2.22 0.25
CA PRO A 14 19.53 -2.88 0.54
C PRO A 14 20.56 -1.81 0.93
N TYR A 15 21.20 -2.00 2.08
CA TYR A 15 22.46 -1.32 2.38
C TYR A 15 23.45 -1.68 1.27
N ALA A 16 23.78 -0.71 0.42
CA ALA A 16 24.86 -0.86 -0.55
C ALA A 16 26.19 -0.85 0.21
N LEU A 17 26.71 -2.03 0.54
CA LEU A 17 28.11 -2.21 0.90
C LEU A 17 28.93 -2.15 -0.40
N ALA A 18 29.63 -1.05 -0.59
CA ALA A 18 30.61 -0.91 -1.65
C ALA A 18 31.80 -1.83 -1.35
N LEU A 19 31.89 -2.96 -2.04
CA LEU A 19 33.12 -3.73 -2.16
C LEU A 19 33.66 -3.57 -3.58
N LEU A 20 34.71 -2.76 -3.70
CA LEU A 20 35.53 -2.67 -4.90
C LEU A 20 36.38 -3.94 -4.99
N SER A 21 36.06 -4.82 -5.94
CA SER A 21 37.00 -5.84 -6.41
C SER A 21 37.17 -5.71 -7.93
N PHE A 22 38.39 -5.37 -8.33
CA PHE A 22 38.88 -5.50 -9.71
C PHE A 22 39.14 -6.98 -10.00
N GLY A 23 38.61 -7.50 -11.10
CA GLY A 23 38.94 -8.85 -11.56
C GLY A 23 38.20 -9.28 -12.83
N THR A 24 38.86 -9.09 -13.97
CA THR A 24 38.77 -9.84 -15.25
C THR A 24 37.41 -10.39 -15.71
N LEU A 25 36.88 -9.82 -16.81
CA LEU A 25 35.78 -10.37 -17.61
C LEU A 25 36.13 -11.77 -18.14
N LEU A 26 35.40 -12.78 -17.67
CA LEU A 26 35.09 -13.98 -18.44
C LEU A 26 33.67 -13.79 -18.98
N VAL A 27 33.53 -13.67 -20.31
CA VAL A 27 32.23 -13.73 -20.98
C VAL A 27 31.77 -15.18 -20.94
N VAL A 28 30.96 -15.51 -19.94
CA VAL A 28 30.13 -16.71 -19.97
C VAL A 28 28.82 -16.30 -20.61
N GLU A 29 28.57 -16.73 -21.85
CA GLU A 29 27.25 -16.66 -22.46
C GLU A 29 26.32 -17.58 -21.66
N SER A 30 25.61 -17.00 -20.69
CA SER A 30 24.47 -17.66 -20.06
C SER A 30 23.26 -17.45 -20.97
N SER A 31 22.75 -18.56 -21.52
CA SER A 31 21.44 -18.60 -22.15
C SER A 31 20.40 -18.26 -21.08
N SER A 32 19.96 -17.00 -21.05
CA SER A 32 18.84 -16.60 -20.22
C SER A 32 17.60 -17.31 -20.73
N ALA A 33 17.05 -18.22 -19.92
CA ALA A 33 15.70 -18.69 -20.13
C ALA A 33 14.79 -17.46 -20.18
N SER A 34 14.20 -17.20 -21.35
CA SER A 34 13.33 -16.05 -21.59
C SER A 34 12.26 -16.03 -20.50
N ALA A 35 12.34 -15.04 -19.61
CA ALA A 35 11.33 -14.82 -18.61
C ALA A 35 9.99 -14.69 -19.35
N LYS A 36 9.02 -15.54 -19.01
CA LYS A 36 7.70 -15.57 -19.67
C LYS A 36 7.13 -14.16 -19.61
N GLU A 37 7.11 -13.43 -20.72
CA GLU A 37 6.52 -12.09 -20.73
C GLU A 37 5.00 -12.21 -20.56
N VAL A 38 4.40 -11.19 -19.93
CA VAL A 38 2.94 -11.00 -19.98
C VAL A 38 2.53 -10.99 -21.46
N THR A 39 1.32 -11.46 -21.77
CA THR A 39 0.78 -11.49 -23.13
C THR A 39 1.16 -10.20 -23.88
N PRO A 40 1.76 -10.27 -25.08
CA PRO A 40 2.37 -9.11 -25.73
C PRO A 40 1.38 -7.97 -25.87
N ILE A 41 1.60 -6.90 -25.10
CA ILE A 41 0.88 -5.63 -25.20
C ILE A 41 1.90 -4.56 -25.53
N GLN A 42 1.61 -3.77 -26.55
CA GLN A 42 2.43 -2.62 -26.88
C GLN A 42 2.17 -1.52 -25.84
N LEU A 43 3.12 -1.36 -24.92
CA LEU A 43 3.03 -0.35 -23.86
C LEU A 43 3.50 1.00 -24.38
N GLU A 44 2.77 2.05 -23.99
CA GLU A 44 3.17 3.42 -24.24
C GLU A 44 4.40 3.79 -23.40
N LYS A 45 5.35 4.49 -24.02
CA LYS A 45 6.49 5.06 -23.30
C LYS A 45 6.02 6.23 -22.44
N PHE A 46 6.32 6.19 -21.14
CA PHE A 46 6.10 7.33 -20.26
C PHE A 46 6.96 8.52 -20.66
N SER A 47 6.37 9.72 -20.66
CA SER A 47 7.05 10.97 -20.95
C SER A 47 6.64 12.06 -19.96
N LEU A 48 7.62 12.74 -19.39
CA LEU A 48 7.41 13.90 -18.51
C LEU A 48 6.88 15.14 -19.23
N ALA A 49 6.91 15.16 -20.56
CA ALA A 49 6.34 16.23 -21.37
C ALA A 49 4.85 16.01 -21.67
N ALA A 50 4.34 14.79 -21.48
CA ALA A 50 2.91 14.49 -21.63
C ALA A 50 2.15 14.91 -20.35
N PRO A 51 0.87 15.31 -20.47
CA PRO A 51 0.03 15.52 -19.30
C PRO A 51 -0.14 14.21 -18.50
N PRO A 52 -0.45 14.28 -17.19
CA PRO A 52 -0.75 13.10 -16.40
C PRO A 52 -1.98 12.38 -16.97
N THR A 53 -2.06 11.08 -16.72
CA THR A 53 -3.23 10.28 -17.12
C THR A 53 -4.52 10.89 -16.55
N PRO A 54 -5.64 10.85 -17.28
CA PRO A 54 -6.94 11.17 -16.72
C PRO A 54 -7.20 10.38 -15.43
N CYS A 55 -8.00 10.94 -14.53
CA CYS A 55 -8.33 10.22 -13.32
C CYS A 55 -9.28 9.05 -13.63
N VAL A 56 -8.80 7.84 -13.39
CA VAL A 56 -9.52 6.57 -13.59
C VAL A 56 -9.55 5.84 -12.25
N ARG A 57 -10.67 5.15 -11.96
CA ARG A 57 -10.80 4.35 -10.74
C ARG A 57 -10.44 2.90 -11.04
N GLU A 58 -9.62 2.30 -10.19
CA GLU A 58 -9.20 0.90 -10.30
C GLU A 58 -10.39 -0.03 -10.43
N LYS A 59 -11.41 0.21 -9.61
CA LYS A 59 -12.61 -0.62 -9.56
C LYS A 59 -13.37 -0.72 -10.88
N ASP A 60 -13.26 0.29 -11.75
CA ASP A 60 -13.93 0.29 -13.05
C ASP A 60 -13.22 -0.65 -14.05
N HIS A 61 -12.03 -1.15 -13.71
CA HIS A 61 -11.19 -2.05 -14.51
C HIS A 61 -10.91 -3.40 -13.81
N MET A 62 -11.55 -3.66 -12.67
CA MET A 62 -11.43 -4.95 -11.97
C MET A 62 -12.40 -5.98 -12.58
N PRO A 63 -12.08 -7.29 -12.49
CA PRO A 63 -13.04 -8.33 -12.84
C PRO A 63 -14.37 -8.15 -12.09
N SER A 64 -15.50 -8.23 -12.80
CA SER A 64 -16.83 -7.95 -12.25
C SER A 64 -17.43 -9.10 -11.45
N THR A 65 -16.83 -10.29 -11.51
CA THR A 65 -17.28 -11.50 -10.82
C THR A 65 -16.13 -12.16 -10.10
N ARG A 66 -16.40 -12.71 -8.92
CA ARG A 66 -15.43 -13.47 -8.13
C ARG A 66 -15.94 -14.89 -7.95
N ASP A 67 -15.05 -15.86 -8.06
CA ASP A 67 -15.38 -17.25 -7.73
C ASP A 67 -15.78 -17.34 -6.24
N PRO A 68 -16.98 -17.86 -5.90
CA PRO A 68 -17.46 -17.88 -4.52
C PRO A 68 -16.58 -18.71 -3.58
N VAL A 69 -16.00 -19.81 -4.06
CA VAL A 69 -15.14 -20.68 -3.26
C VAL A 69 -13.83 -19.98 -2.98
N ALA A 70 -13.23 -19.36 -4.00
CA ALA A 70 -12.01 -18.57 -3.86
C ALA A 70 -12.21 -17.40 -2.89
N TYR A 71 -13.35 -16.71 -2.99
CA TYR A 71 -13.70 -15.61 -2.11
C TYR A 71 -13.80 -16.04 -0.64
N GLN A 72 -14.50 -17.14 -0.38
CA GLN A 72 -14.67 -17.66 0.98
C GLN A 72 -13.32 -18.08 1.58
N LEU A 73 -12.50 -18.82 0.82
CA LEU A 73 -11.15 -19.22 1.24
C LEU A 73 -10.29 -18.00 1.59
N PHE A 74 -10.29 -16.99 0.72
CA PHE A 74 -9.54 -15.77 0.96
C PHE A 74 -10.01 -15.03 2.21
N ASN A 75 -11.31 -14.83 2.39
CA ASN A 75 -11.85 -14.10 3.53
C ASN A 75 -11.54 -14.80 4.86
N GLU A 76 -11.64 -16.12 4.92
CA GLU A 76 -11.31 -16.88 6.13
C GLU A 76 -9.81 -16.80 6.45
N ALA A 77 -8.94 -16.95 5.45
CA ALA A 77 -7.50 -16.74 5.63
C ALA A 77 -7.18 -15.32 6.11
N ARG A 78 -7.82 -14.33 5.49
CA ARG A 78 -7.66 -12.90 5.78
C ARG A 78 -8.12 -12.52 7.19
N LYS A 79 -9.21 -13.12 7.70
CA LYS A 79 -9.68 -12.94 9.08
C LYS A 79 -8.61 -13.38 10.08
N ILE A 80 -7.98 -14.53 9.85
CA ILE A 80 -6.90 -15.03 10.71
C ILE A 80 -5.67 -14.14 10.61
N TRP A 81 -5.24 -13.78 9.39
CA TRP A 81 -4.09 -12.94 9.11
C TRP A 81 -4.09 -11.62 9.89
N ARG A 82 -5.28 -11.05 10.14
CA ARG A 82 -5.48 -9.73 10.76
C ARG A 82 -6.00 -9.78 12.18
N SER A 83 -6.04 -10.97 12.76
CA SER A 83 -6.52 -11.15 14.13
C SER A 83 -5.50 -10.70 15.18
N LYS A 84 -4.21 -10.68 14.82
CA LYS A 84 -3.09 -10.44 15.73
C LYS A 84 -1.88 -9.86 15.00
N PRO A 85 -0.96 -9.19 15.70
CA PRO A 85 0.34 -8.81 15.17
C PRO A 85 1.11 -10.01 14.59
N TRP A 86 1.95 -9.71 13.59
CA TRP A 86 2.89 -10.69 13.05
C TRP A 86 3.81 -11.24 14.14
N GLY A 87 4.07 -12.55 14.12
CA GLY A 87 4.83 -13.25 15.16
C GLY A 87 4.01 -13.74 16.36
N GLN A 88 2.72 -13.37 16.45
CA GLN A 88 1.80 -13.90 17.46
C GLN A 88 0.82 -14.96 16.91
N LEU A 89 0.87 -15.23 15.61
CA LEU A 89 0.12 -16.31 14.98
C LEU A 89 0.78 -17.65 15.29
N THR A 90 -0.01 -18.69 15.51
CA THR A 90 0.53 -20.05 15.65
C THR A 90 0.95 -20.60 14.29
N GLU A 91 1.87 -21.57 14.27
CA GLU A 91 2.27 -22.25 13.03
C GLU A 91 1.06 -22.80 12.26
N GLN A 92 0.10 -23.42 12.95
CA GLN A 92 -1.14 -23.90 12.33
C GLN A 92 -1.98 -22.78 11.70
N GLN A 93 -2.03 -21.60 12.32
CA GLN A 93 -2.74 -20.45 11.76
C GLN A 93 -2.04 -19.93 10.50
N GLU A 94 -0.71 -19.79 10.55
CA GLU A 94 0.09 -19.34 9.41
C GLU A 94 0.00 -20.30 8.23
N ASP A 95 0.00 -21.60 8.51
CA ASP A 95 -0.18 -22.66 7.52
C ASP A 95 -1.52 -22.57 6.82
N ARG A 96 -2.59 -22.43 7.62
CA ARG A 96 -3.94 -22.23 7.08
C ARG A 96 -4.03 -20.97 6.25
N ILE A 97 -3.48 -19.84 6.73
CA ILE A 97 -3.45 -18.58 5.99
C ILE A 97 -2.77 -18.78 4.63
N PHE A 98 -1.58 -19.39 4.62
CA PHE A 98 -0.81 -19.58 3.40
C PHE A 98 -1.53 -20.51 2.41
N ASP A 99 -2.01 -21.67 2.87
CA ASP A 99 -2.63 -22.66 2.00
C ASP A 99 -3.96 -22.18 1.43
N ASP A 100 -4.83 -21.56 2.23
CA ASP A 100 -6.12 -21.08 1.77
C ASP A 100 -5.95 -19.87 0.84
N THR A 101 -5.02 -18.95 1.14
CA THR A 101 -4.70 -17.83 0.24
C THR A 101 -4.13 -18.34 -1.09
N ARG A 102 -3.25 -19.34 -1.06
CA ARG A 102 -2.67 -19.94 -2.28
C ARG A 102 -3.76 -20.59 -3.15
N LYS A 103 -4.69 -21.35 -2.54
CA LYS A 103 -5.82 -21.96 -3.25
C LYS A 103 -6.73 -20.91 -3.87
N ALA A 104 -7.10 -19.87 -3.11
CA ALA A 104 -7.92 -18.78 -3.61
C ALA A 104 -7.26 -18.06 -4.79
N ALA A 105 -5.96 -17.74 -4.68
CA ALA A 105 -5.20 -17.12 -5.76
C ALA A 105 -5.15 -17.98 -7.04
N ALA A 106 -5.00 -19.30 -6.89
CA ALA A 106 -5.02 -20.25 -7.99
C ALA A 106 -6.40 -20.35 -8.67
N LEU A 107 -7.49 -20.16 -7.92
CA LEU A 107 -8.86 -20.06 -8.44
C LEU A 107 -9.16 -18.68 -9.07
N GLY A 108 -8.20 -17.76 -9.07
CA GLY A 108 -8.31 -16.47 -9.75
C GLY A 108 -8.63 -15.27 -8.86
N ASP A 109 -8.67 -15.47 -7.54
CA ASP A 109 -8.97 -14.40 -6.59
C ASP A 109 -7.87 -13.33 -6.58
N TRP A 110 -8.22 -12.12 -7.02
CA TRP A 110 -7.26 -11.03 -7.21
C TRP A 110 -6.71 -10.47 -5.90
N GLU A 111 -7.49 -10.46 -4.81
CA GLU A 111 -6.98 -10.01 -3.50
C GLU A 111 -6.13 -11.09 -2.84
N ALA A 112 -6.44 -12.36 -3.07
CA ALA A 112 -5.62 -13.47 -2.61
C ALA A 112 -4.26 -13.48 -3.31
N ARG A 113 -4.18 -13.13 -4.61
CA ARG A 113 -2.88 -12.95 -5.29
C ARG A 113 -2.05 -11.87 -4.62
N VAL A 114 -2.68 -10.74 -4.29
CA VAL A 114 -2.02 -9.63 -3.60
C VAL A 114 -1.51 -10.08 -2.22
N LEU A 115 -2.36 -10.75 -1.43
CA LEU A 115 -1.95 -11.27 -0.12
C LEU A 115 -0.86 -12.34 -0.23
N LEU A 116 -0.97 -13.27 -1.18
CA LEU A 116 0.01 -14.33 -1.38
C LEU A 116 1.39 -13.77 -1.72
N ALA A 117 1.47 -12.68 -2.50
CA ALA A 117 2.73 -11.99 -2.75
C ALA A 117 3.39 -11.50 -1.44
N GLU A 118 2.61 -10.93 -0.53
CA GLU A 118 3.08 -10.53 0.81
C GLU A 118 3.50 -11.73 1.67
N LEU A 119 2.79 -12.85 1.54
CA LEU A 119 3.17 -14.06 2.27
C LEU A 119 4.51 -14.63 1.77
N TYR A 120 4.78 -14.54 0.46
CA TYR A 120 6.08 -14.90 -0.10
C TYR A 120 7.20 -13.99 0.38
N THR A 121 7.03 -12.66 0.37
CA THR A 121 8.08 -11.73 0.83
C THR A 121 8.40 -11.89 2.31
N ARG A 122 7.43 -12.32 3.12
CA ARG A 122 7.62 -12.67 4.54
C ARG A 122 8.15 -14.09 4.77
N GLY A 123 8.30 -14.88 3.70
CA GLY A 123 8.82 -16.23 3.76
C GLY A 123 7.87 -17.26 4.38
N LEU A 124 6.55 -17.02 4.40
CA LEU A 124 5.60 -17.90 5.10
C LEU A 124 5.61 -19.34 4.60
N GLU A 125 5.94 -19.54 3.33
CA GLU A 125 6.07 -20.88 2.74
C GLU A 125 7.21 -21.69 3.36
N ASN A 126 8.23 -21.04 3.92
CA ASN A 126 9.37 -21.70 4.50
C ASN A 126 9.08 -22.05 5.96
N LYS A 127 8.80 -23.33 6.21
CA LYS A 127 8.61 -23.88 7.57
C LYS A 127 9.84 -23.71 8.48
N LYS A 128 11.04 -23.60 7.89
CA LYS A 128 12.31 -23.40 8.62
C LYS A 128 12.66 -21.94 8.81
N ARG A 129 11.79 -20.97 8.47
CA ARG A 129 12.12 -19.54 8.56
C ARG A 129 12.47 -19.09 9.99
N ASN A 130 11.96 -19.78 11.01
CA ASN A 130 12.26 -19.50 12.41
C ASN A 130 13.47 -20.28 12.95
N SER A 131 14.08 -21.16 12.13
CA SER A 131 15.31 -21.85 12.48
C SER A 131 16.54 -20.99 12.13
N PRO A 132 17.71 -21.22 12.78
CA PRO A 132 18.96 -20.63 12.33
C PRO A 132 19.24 -20.94 10.86
N ARG A 133 19.59 -19.92 10.09
CA ARG A 133 19.87 -20.00 8.65
C ARG A 133 21.15 -19.22 8.36
N SER A 134 21.94 -19.72 7.41
CA SER A 134 23.08 -18.97 6.87
C SER A 134 22.59 -17.81 6.01
N LEU A 135 23.44 -16.80 5.84
CA LEU A 135 23.15 -15.67 4.94
C LEU A 135 22.88 -16.13 3.49
N GLY A 136 23.57 -17.18 3.03
CA GLY A 136 23.37 -17.75 1.70
C GLY A 136 21.99 -18.40 1.52
N GLU A 137 21.47 -19.07 2.55
CA GLU A 137 20.10 -19.61 2.54
C GLU A 137 19.06 -18.49 2.52
N ILE A 138 19.24 -17.47 3.36
CA ILE A 138 18.34 -16.30 3.41
C ILE A 138 18.31 -15.59 2.05
N SER A 139 19.47 -15.39 1.41
CA SER A 139 19.55 -14.75 0.08
C SER A 139 18.76 -15.54 -0.97
N LYS A 140 18.96 -16.86 -1.03
CA LYS A 140 18.24 -17.73 -1.99
C LYS A 140 16.74 -17.73 -1.76
N GLU A 141 16.30 -17.71 -0.50
CA GLU A 141 14.88 -17.64 -0.15
C GLU A 141 14.25 -16.31 -0.59
N ILE A 142 14.96 -15.19 -0.41
CA ILE A 142 14.52 -13.86 -0.88
C ILE A 142 14.42 -13.84 -2.42
N GLU A 143 15.43 -14.37 -3.12
CA GLU A 143 15.42 -14.47 -4.59
C GLU A 143 14.26 -15.34 -5.11
N LEU A 144 13.99 -16.46 -4.44
CA LEU A 144 12.85 -17.33 -4.76
C LEU A 144 11.52 -16.62 -4.51
N ALA A 145 11.37 -15.94 -3.38
CA ALA A 145 10.18 -15.15 -3.06
C ALA A 145 9.93 -14.07 -4.12
N HIS A 146 10.97 -13.32 -4.51
CA HIS A 146 10.87 -12.32 -5.58
C HIS A 146 10.44 -12.93 -6.91
N THR A 147 10.95 -14.10 -7.27
CA THR A 147 10.56 -14.81 -8.49
C THR A 147 9.07 -15.17 -8.47
N LYS A 148 8.59 -15.71 -7.34
CA LYS A 148 7.17 -16.06 -7.16
C LYS A 148 6.25 -14.84 -7.19
N VAL A 149 6.67 -13.73 -6.59
CA VAL A 149 5.93 -12.45 -6.66
C VAL A 149 5.81 -11.96 -8.10
N VAL A 150 6.90 -12.03 -8.90
CA VAL A 150 6.87 -11.64 -10.31
C VAL A 150 5.96 -12.57 -11.13
N ASP A 151 6.00 -13.88 -10.91
CA ASP A 151 5.11 -14.83 -11.61
C ASP A 151 3.62 -14.59 -11.29
N LEU A 152 3.33 -14.26 -10.03
CA LEU A 152 2.00 -13.90 -9.58
C LEU A 152 1.54 -12.58 -10.19
N ALA A 153 2.45 -11.60 -10.27
CA ALA A 153 2.18 -10.31 -10.91
C ALA A 153 1.93 -10.45 -12.41
N ARG A 154 2.64 -11.35 -13.11
CA ARG A 154 2.36 -11.70 -14.52
C ARG A 154 0.95 -12.26 -14.67
N THR A 155 0.60 -13.24 -13.85
CA THR A 155 -0.74 -13.86 -13.86
C THR A 155 -1.84 -12.83 -13.57
N ALA A 156 -1.60 -11.90 -12.64
CA ALA A 156 -2.50 -10.81 -12.35
C ALA A 156 -2.63 -9.82 -13.52
N ALA A 157 -1.51 -9.44 -14.14
CA ALA A 157 -1.48 -8.55 -15.29
C ALA A 157 -2.20 -9.14 -16.51
N ASP A 158 -1.98 -10.42 -16.81
CA ASP A 158 -2.69 -11.17 -17.86
C ASP A 158 -4.20 -11.25 -17.60
N ALA A 159 -4.61 -11.30 -16.32
CA ALA A 159 -6.00 -11.27 -15.91
C ALA A 159 -6.59 -9.83 -15.86
N GLY A 160 -5.87 -8.82 -16.33
CA GLY A 160 -6.32 -7.43 -16.34
C GLY A 160 -6.25 -6.71 -14.99
N GLN A 161 -5.68 -7.32 -13.96
CA GLN A 161 -5.58 -6.71 -12.63
C GLN A 161 -4.52 -5.59 -12.61
N PRO A 162 -4.87 -4.34 -12.24
CA PRO A 162 -3.93 -3.22 -12.25
C PRO A 162 -2.72 -3.41 -11.33
N TRP A 163 -2.92 -4.07 -10.19
CA TRP A 163 -1.84 -4.46 -9.26
C TRP A 163 -0.74 -5.29 -9.93
N GLY A 164 -1.06 -6.17 -10.89
CA GLY A 164 -0.06 -6.99 -11.58
C GLY A 164 0.91 -6.12 -12.38
N TRP A 165 0.37 -5.15 -13.12
CA TRP A 165 1.15 -4.17 -13.87
C TRP A 165 2.00 -3.28 -12.95
N TYR A 166 1.42 -2.78 -11.87
CA TYR A 166 2.16 -2.03 -10.85
C TYR A 166 3.30 -2.86 -10.23
N SER A 167 3.05 -4.12 -9.86
CA SER A 167 4.06 -4.97 -9.22
C SER A 167 5.20 -5.34 -10.17
N LEU A 168 4.90 -5.53 -11.46
CA LEU A 168 5.93 -5.71 -12.48
C LEU A 168 6.75 -4.44 -12.71
N ALA A 169 6.13 -3.26 -12.63
CA ALA A 169 6.84 -1.98 -12.69
C ALA A 169 7.85 -1.87 -11.54
N VAL A 170 7.44 -2.17 -10.31
CA VAL A 170 8.32 -2.19 -9.13
C VAL A 170 9.48 -3.20 -9.32
N ALA A 171 9.19 -4.37 -9.90
CA ALA A 171 10.21 -5.39 -10.16
C ALA A 171 11.25 -4.94 -11.20
N TYR A 172 10.83 -4.27 -12.29
CA TYR A 172 11.75 -3.66 -13.25
C TYR A 172 12.49 -2.44 -12.69
N GLU A 173 11.88 -1.65 -11.81
CA GLU A 173 12.53 -0.50 -11.20
C GLU A 173 13.71 -0.93 -10.30
N ASN A 174 13.55 -2.06 -9.61
CA ASN A 174 14.51 -2.55 -8.62
C ASN A 174 15.40 -3.70 -9.12
N GLY A 175 15.00 -4.40 -10.18
CA GLY A 175 15.77 -5.51 -10.76
C GLY A 175 15.74 -6.79 -9.90
N TYR A 176 14.54 -7.26 -9.54
CA TYR A 176 14.37 -8.52 -8.80
C TYR A 176 13.49 -9.54 -9.54
N GLY A 177 13.45 -10.78 -9.04
CA GLY A 177 12.59 -11.83 -9.59
C GLY A 177 12.98 -12.22 -11.01
N ASN A 178 14.30 -12.33 -11.25
CA ASN A 178 14.93 -12.60 -12.55
C ASN A 178 14.68 -11.51 -13.60
N LEU A 179 14.28 -10.30 -13.20
CA LEU A 179 14.19 -9.14 -14.08
C LEU A 179 15.43 -8.27 -13.91
N VAL A 180 16.01 -7.85 -15.04
CA VAL A 180 17.07 -6.83 -15.05
C VAL A 180 16.42 -5.47 -14.84
N LYS A 181 17.05 -4.65 -13.99
CA LYS A 181 16.59 -3.27 -13.75
C LYS A 181 16.46 -2.50 -15.05
N ASN A 182 15.28 -1.93 -15.30
CA ASN A 182 14.97 -1.15 -16.49
C ASN A 182 13.92 -0.07 -16.17
N THR A 183 14.39 1.16 -16.00
CA THR A 183 13.54 2.30 -15.62
C THR A 183 12.51 2.64 -16.70
N ASP A 184 12.87 2.60 -17.99
CA ASP A 184 11.94 2.92 -19.08
C ASP A 184 10.77 1.92 -19.12
N LYS A 185 11.08 0.62 -18.95
CA LYS A 185 10.07 -0.43 -18.85
C LYS A 185 9.22 -0.26 -17.59
N ALA A 186 9.84 -0.01 -16.44
CA ALA A 186 9.11 0.25 -15.19
C ALA A 186 8.11 1.41 -15.34
N MET A 187 8.54 2.55 -15.91
CA MET A 187 7.67 3.70 -16.09
C MET A 187 6.53 3.45 -17.08
N ALA A 188 6.76 2.67 -18.15
CA ALA A 188 5.69 2.25 -19.06
C ALA A 188 4.64 1.36 -18.35
N TYR A 189 5.09 0.47 -17.46
CA TYR A 189 4.18 -0.39 -16.68
C TYR A 189 3.44 0.40 -15.61
N TYR A 190 4.08 1.34 -14.91
CA TYR A 190 3.40 2.28 -14.00
C TYR A 190 2.36 3.11 -14.75
N LEU A 191 2.70 3.63 -15.94
CA LEU A 191 1.75 4.36 -16.79
C LEU A 191 0.52 3.51 -17.13
N TYR A 192 0.73 2.27 -17.55
CA TYR A 192 -0.36 1.36 -17.89
C TYR A 192 -1.23 1.02 -16.67
N ALA A 193 -0.62 0.70 -15.54
CA ALA A 193 -1.35 0.45 -14.28
C ALA A 193 -2.17 1.68 -13.82
N ALA A 194 -1.63 2.90 -13.96
CA ALA A 194 -2.32 4.14 -13.63
C ALA A 194 -3.50 4.42 -14.58
N LYS A 195 -3.38 4.07 -15.86
CA LYS A 195 -4.49 4.13 -16.84
C LYS A 195 -5.62 3.15 -16.52
N LEU A 196 -5.30 2.04 -15.85
CA LEU A 196 -6.30 1.13 -15.29
C LEU A 196 -6.76 1.57 -13.89
N GLY A 197 -6.32 2.73 -13.40
CA GLY A 197 -6.78 3.33 -12.17
C GLY A 197 -6.05 2.91 -10.89
N SER A 198 -4.98 2.11 -10.94
CA SER A 198 -4.23 1.69 -9.74
C SER A 198 -3.77 2.92 -8.93
N PRO A 199 -4.25 3.09 -7.69
CA PRO A 199 -3.86 4.21 -6.83
C PRO A 199 -2.35 4.25 -6.56
N GLU A 200 -1.70 3.09 -6.50
CA GLU A 200 -0.28 2.94 -6.20
C GLU A 200 0.56 3.35 -7.40
N ALA A 201 0.13 2.98 -8.61
CA ALA A 201 0.76 3.46 -9.83
C ALA A 201 0.55 4.97 -10.02
N GLN A 202 -0.63 5.49 -9.70
CA GLN A 202 -0.88 6.94 -9.68
C GLN A 202 0.08 7.65 -8.71
N MET A 203 0.31 7.09 -7.52
CA MET A 203 1.29 7.62 -6.56
C MET A 203 2.73 7.52 -7.07
N ALA A 204 3.15 6.42 -7.69
CA ALA A 204 4.50 6.26 -8.25
C ALA A 204 4.79 7.28 -9.37
N LEU A 205 3.81 7.51 -10.26
CA LEU A 205 3.91 8.56 -11.27
C LEU A 205 3.89 9.96 -10.63
N ALA A 206 3.07 10.18 -9.60
CA ALA A 206 3.04 11.44 -8.87
C ALA A 206 4.41 11.75 -8.23
N ASP A 207 5.09 10.75 -7.68
CA ASP A 207 6.44 10.90 -7.11
C ASP A 207 7.48 11.22 -8.20
N THR A 208 7.27 10.75 -9.42
CA THR A 208 8.11 11.11 -10.57
C THR A 208 7.92 12.57 -10.97
N TYR A 209 6.67 13.06 -11.02
CA TYR A 209 6.38 14.48 -11.23
C TYR A 209 6.87 15.37 -10.07
N PHE A 210 6.78 14.88 -8.83
CA PHE A 210 7.30 15.54 -7.63
C PHE A 210 8.81 15.81 -7.75
N LYS A 211 9.59 14.77 -8.12
CA LYS A 211 11.05 14.87 -8.29
C LYS A 211 11.46 15.88 -9.37
N THR A 212 10.58 16.13 -10.34
CA THR A 212 10.81 17.09 -11.43
C THR A 212 10.08 18.42 -11.21
N GLN A 213 9.56 18.65 -10.00
CA GLN A 213 8.89 19.89 -9.58
C GLN A 213 7.63 20.23 -10.40
N GLN A 214 7.02 19.24 -11.05
CA GLN A 214 5.75 19.40 -11.77
C GLN A 214 4.57 19.25 -10.79
N TRP A 215 4.43 20.21 -9.87
CA TRP A 215 3.49 20.14 -8.75
C TRP A 215 2.03 19.94 -9.16
N GLN A 216 1.60 20.55 -10.27
CA GLN A 216 0.22 20.40 -10.74
C GLN A 216 -0.07 18.95 -11.18
N ASN A 217 0.87 18.33 -11.90
CA ASN A 217 0.73 16.96 -12.41
C ASN A 217 0.82 15.93 -11.28
N GLU A 218 1.75 16.14 -10.36
CA GLU A 218 1.87 15.36 -9.12
C GLU A 218 0.57 15.42 -8.31
N THR A 219 0.08 16.63 -8.01
CA THR A 219 -1.12 16.82 -7.18
C THR A 219 -2.36 16.25 -7.86
N ALA A 220 -2.48 16.32 -9.19
CA ALA A 220 -3.59 15.73 -9.93
C ALA A 220 -3.67 14.21 -9.72
N LEU A 221 -2.53 13.51 -9.82
CA LEU A 221 -2.48 12.05 -9.62
C LEU A 221 -2.70 11.66 -8.16
N ARG A 222 -2.11 12.39 -7.19
CA ARG A 222 -2.36 12.13 -5.76
C ARG A 222 -3.84 12.36 -5.39
N ARG A 223 -4.48 13.38 -5.96
CA ARG A 223 -5.93 13.61 -5.79
C ARG A 223 -6.77 12.49 -6.38
N CYS A 224 -6.37 11.95 -7.52
CA CYS A 224 -7.07 10.79 -8.09
C CYS A 224 -7.01 9.58 -7.16
N ALA A 225 -5.81 9.22 -6.65
CA ALA A 225 -5.66 8.14 -5.69
C ALA A 225 -6.48 8.41 -4.40
N TYR A 226 -6.45 9.65 -3.90
CA TYR A 226 -7.24 10.07 -2.73
C TYR A 226 -8.76 9.90 -2.93
N GLN A 227 -9.30 10.26 -4.10
CA GLN A 227 -10.72 10.10 -4.44
C GLN A 227 -11.17 8.64 -4.44
N GLN A 228 -10.24 7.71 -4.63
CA GLN A 228 -10.49 6.27 -4.52
C GLN A 228 -10.40 5.73 -3.08
N GLY A 229 -10.16 6.59 -2.10
CA GLY A 229 -9.97 6.19 -0.70
C GLY A 229 -8.56 5.71 -0.39
N HIS A 230 -7.52 6.22 -1.06
CA HIS A 230 -6.13 5.81 -0.82
C HIS A 230 -5.50 6.55 0.37
N GLY A 231 -5.27 5.83 1.48
CA GLY A 231 -4.79 6.39 2.74
C GLY A 231 -3.44 7.14 2.70
N PRO A 232 -2.41 6.65 2.00
CA PRO A 232 -1.14 7.35 1.82
C PRO A 232 -1.27 8.57 0.93
N ALA A 233 -2.17 8.55 -0.05
CA ALA A 233 -2.46 9.74 -0.85
C ALA A 233 -3.10 10.82 0.02
N ALA A 234 -4.07 10.45 0.88
CA ALA A 234 -4.64 11.34 1.88
C ALA A 234 -3.56 11.92 2.80
N TYR A 235 -2.66 11.08 3.32
CA TYR A 235 -1.58 11.53 4.17
C TYR A 235 -0.73 12.60 3.47
N ILE A 236 -0.22 12.31 2.27
CA ILE A 236 0.63 13.22 1.50
C ILE A 236 -0.10 14.52 1.09
N LEU A 237 -1.39 14.47 0.77
CA LEU A 237 -2.17 15.68 0.51
C LEU A 237 -2.39 16.50 1.79
N GLY A 238 -2.60 15.85 2.93
CA GLY A 238 -2.69 16.51 4.24
C GLY A 238 -1.37 17.17 4.63
N LEU A 239 -0.25 16.49 4.36
CA LEU A 239 1.11 17.04 4.52
C LEU A 239 1.27 18.33 3.72
N ARG A 240 0.88 18.29 2.44
CA ARG A 240 0.98 19.44 1.54
C ARG A 240 0.10 20.60 2.00
N ALA A 241 -1.15 20.33 2.37
CA ALA A 241 -2.06 21.35 2.89
C ALA A 241 -1.52 21.99 4.17
N GLY A 242 -0.94 21.21 5.07
CA GLY A 242 -0.29 21.72 6.29
C GLY A 242 0.90 22.63 5.98
N TYR A 243 1.78 22.20 5.06
CA TYR A 243 2.93 23.01 4.61
C TYR A 243 2.48 24.32 3.95
N ASP A 244 1.41 24.28 3.15
CA ASP A 244 0.80 25.46 2.52
C ASP A 244 -0.04 26.31 3.51
N LYS A 245 0.00 26.00 4.82
CA LYS A 245 -0.73 26.68 5.90
C LYS A 245 -2.26 26.63 5.77
N ARG A 246 -2.77 25.71 4.95
CA ARG A 246 -4.20 25.39 4.81
C ARG A 246 -4.62 24.38 5.88
N TYR A 247 -4.47 24.77 7.15
CA TYR A 247 -4.61 23.85 8.29
C TYR A 247 -5.99 23.23 8.43
N ALA A 248 -7.06 24.00 8.18
CA ALA A 248 -8.42 23.46 8.21
C ALA A 248 -8.63 22.35 7.17
N GLU A 249 -8.11 22.55 5.96
CA GLU A 249 -8.14 21.54 4.90
C GLU A 249 -7.29 20.33 5.26
N ALA A 250 -6.09 20.53 5.81
CA ALA A 250 -5.21 19.44 6.25
C ALA A 250 -5.92 18.54 7.27
N LEU A 251 -6.60 19.10 8.27
CA LEU A 251 -7.38 18.35 9.26
C LEU A 251 -8.49 17.52 8.60
N GLN A 252 -9.24 18.10 7.66
CA GLN A 252 -10.29 17.39 6.92
C GLN A 252 -9.72 16.26 6.06
N ILE A 253 -8.60 16.49 5.37
CA ILE A 253 -7.93 15.46 4.57
C ILE A 253 -7.43 14.32 5.45
N TYR A 254 -6.79 14.62 6.58
CA TYR A 254 -6.36 13.58 7.52
C TYR A 254 -7.56 12.82 8.08
N GLN A 255 -8.66 13.50 8.41
CA GLN A 255 -9.89 12.84 8.88
C GLN A 255 -10.42 11.84 7.84
N GLN A 256 -10.52 12.25 6.57
CA GLN A 256 -10.88 11.32 5.49
C GLN A 256 -9.84 10.20 5.34
N GLY A 257 -8.56 10.51 5.47
CA GLY A 257 -7.49 9.52 5.49
C GLY A 257 -7.65 8.47 6.59
N VAL A 258 -8.09 8.86 7.79
CA VAL A 258 -8.44 7.91 8.85
C VAL A 258 -9.62 7.04 8.42
N LYS A 259 -10.68 7.60 7.83
CA LYS A 259 -11.81 6.81 7.30
C LYS A 259 -11.37 5.76 6.27
N PHE A 260 -10.35 6.08 5.49
CA PHE A 260 -9.70 5.18 4.53
C PHE A 260 -8.77 4.13 5.16
N GLY A 261 -8.60 4.13 6.49
CA GLY A 261 -7.71 3.22 7.21
C GLY A 261 -6.24 3.65 7.23
N SER A 262 -5.94 4.95 7.06
CA SER A 262 -4.56 5.45 7.08
C SER A 262 -4.05 5.63 8.51
N GLY A 263 -3.22 4.69 8.99
CA GLY A 263 -2.55 4.82 10.29
C GLY A 263 -1.67 6.07 10.38
N ALA A 264 -1.09 6.50 9.24
CA ALA A 264 -0.32 7.74 9.18
C ALA A 264 -1.17 8.99 9.41
N CYS A 265 -2.40 9.03 8.86
CA CYS A 265 -3.33 10.13 9.13
C CYS A 265 -3.85 10.08 10.57
N ALA A 266 -4.11 8.89 11.12
CA ALA A 266 -4.52 8.75 12.52
C ALA A 266 -3.45 9.28 13.47
N ARG A 267 -2.18 8.93 13.22
CA ARG A 267 -1.03 9.47 13.97
C ARG A 267 -0.87 10.98 13.80
N ALA A 268 -1.10 11.53 12.60
CA ALA A 268 -1.04 12.97 12.37
C ALA A 268 -2.10 13.72 13.19
N LEU A 269 -3.32 13.20 13.29
CA LEU A 269 -4.38 13.78 14.14
C LEU A 269 -4.10 13.57 15.63
N ASN A 270 -3.62 12.39 16.03
CA ASN A 270 -3.14 12.14 17.39
C ASN A 270 -2.10 13.20 17.81
N ALA A 271 -1.09 13.48 16.98
CA ALA A 271 -0.07 14.49 17.26
C ALA A 271 -0.68 15.90 17.44
N VAL A 272 -1.59 16.33 16.57
CA VAL A 272 -2.26 17.64 16.72
C VAL A 272 -3.00 17.75 18.05
N PHE A 273 -3.74 16.71 18.45
CA PHE A 273 -4.47 16.74 19.72
C PHE A 273 -3.58 16.49 20.94
N GLN A 274 -2.39 15.89 20.77
CA GLN A 274 -1.41 15.68 21.83
C GLN A 274 -0.63 16.95 22.17
N GLN A 275 -0.08 17.62 21.15
CA GLN A 275 0.90 18.69 21.31
C GLN A 275 0.51 20.00 20.61
N GLY A 276 -0.65 20.04 19.93
CA GLY A 276 -1.19 21.25 19.30
C GLY A 276 -0.60 21.57 17.92
N ALA A 277 0.25 20.71 17.36
CA ALA A 277 0.90 20.88 16.06
C ALA A 277 1.35 19.52 15.49
N TRP A 278 1.60 19.44 14.18
CA TRP A 278 2.18 18.25 13.56
C TRP A 278 3.70 18.17 13.76
N GLY A 279 4.38 19.31 13.94
CA GLY A 279 5.76 19.40 14.42
C GLY A 279 6.81 19.85 13.41
N TRP A 280 6.43 20.44 12.27
CA TRP A 280 7.35 20.68 11.15
C TRP A 280 7.79 22.14 11.14
N ASN A 281 6.82 23.01 11.42
CA ASN A 281 7.03 24.38 11.88
C ASN A 281 6.14 24.61 13.12
N PHE A 282 6.57 24.05 14.25
CA PHE A 282 5.73 23.90 15.46
C PHE A 282 5.05 25.21 15.87
N GLU A 283 5.79 26.32 15.97
CA GLU A 283 5.24 27.59 16.44
C GLU A 283 4.17 28.14 15.50
N GLU A 284 4.40 28.06 14.19
CA GLU A 284 3.47 28.55 13.18
C GLU A 284 2.21 27.69 13.11
N GLU A 285 2.38 26.37 13.07
CA GLU A 285 1.28 25.41 13.10
C GLU A 285 0.43 25.57 14.36
N PHE A 286 1.07 25.66 15.53
CA PHE A 286 0.39 25.83 16.81
C PHE A 286 -0.46 27.11 16.84
N LYS A 287 0.10 28.23 16.38
CA LYS A 287 -0.64 29.51 16.28
C LYS A 287 -1.82 29.40 15.32
N GLY A 288 -1.61 28.82 14.13
CA GLY A 288 -2.64 28.67 13.11
C GLY A 288 -3.78 27.72 13.52
N LEU A 289 -3.44 26.58 14.10
CA LEU A 289 -4.40 25.61 14.63
C LEU A 289 -5.20 26.20 15.79
N LYS A 290 -4.53 26.91 16.71
CA LYS A 290 -5.20 27.62 17.82
C LYS A 290 -6.17 28.69 17.30
N ALA A 291 -5.81 29.42 16.25
CA ALA A 291 -6.69 30.41 15.62
C ALA A 291 -7.94 29.77 14.97
N LEU A 292 -7.87 28.50 14.58
CA LEU A 292 -9.01 27.71 14.10
C LEU A 292 -9.84 27.07 15.23
N GLY A 293 -9.51 27.35 16.50
CA GLY A 293 -10.15 26.73 17.67
C GLY A 293 -9.73 25.27 17.89
N ILE A 294 -8.62 24.85 17.28
CA ILE A 294 -8.04 23.53 17.49
C ILE A 294 -7.04 23.63 18.64
N HIS A 295 -7.33 22.92 19.72
CA HIS A 295 -6.52 22.87 20.92
C HIS A 295 -6.08 21.44 21.19
N MET A 296 -5.07 21.29 22.05
CA MET A 296 -4.75 20.00 22.64
C MET A 296 -6.02 19.42 23.30
N ASP A 297 -6.29 18.16 23.03
CA ASP A 297 -7.48 17.44 23.47
C ASP A 297 -7.11 16.00 23.75
N ARG A 298 -6.91 15.69 25.04
CA ARG A 298 -6.43 14.38 25.48
C ARG A 298 -7.41 13.23 25.17
N GLU A 299 -8.70 13.52 25.07
CA GLU A 299 -9.67 12.47 24.74
C GLU A 299 -9.65 12.18 23.23
N ARG A 300 -9.56 13.20 22.37
CA ARG A 300 -9.36 13.00 20.93
C ARG A 300 -8.04 12.29 20.62
N GLU A 301 -6.98 12.74 21.27
CA GLU A 301 -5.63 12.18 21.18
C GLU A 301 -5.64 10.65 21.39
N LYS A 302 -6.18 10.19 22.52
CA LYS A 302 -6.33 8.76 22.83
C LYS A 302 -7.21 8.00 21.85
N ARG A 303 -8.30 8.61 21.36
CA ARG A 303 -9.18 7.95 20.38
C ARG A 303 -8.45 7.73 19.05
N TYR A 304 -7.70 8.73 18.54
CA TYR A 304 -6.87 8.53 17.35
C TYR A 304 -5.71 7.57 17.58
N GLU A 305 -5.11 7.55 18.78
CA GLU A 305 -4.10 6.56 19.17
C GLU A 305 -4.67 5.15 19.07
N SER A 306 -5.83 4.89 19.67
CA SER A 306 -6.48 3.57 19.61
C SER A 306 -6.79 3.13 18.17
N ILE A 307 -7.20 4.06 17.31
CA ILE A 307 -7.43 3.77 15.88
C ILE A 307 -6.10 3.40 15.19
N TYR A 308 -5.04 4.16 15.45
CA TYR A 308 -3.71 3.90 14.91
C TYR A 308 -3.20 2.52 15.35
N GLU A 309 -3.30 2.17 16.63
CA GLU A 309 -2.89 0.87 17.15
C GLU A 309 -3.69 -0.29 16.53
N ALA A 310 -5.00 -0.11 16.36
CA ALA A 310 -5.83 -1.12 15.69
C ALA A 310 -5.44 -1.30 14.21
N LEU A 311 -5.06 -0.23 13.52
CA LEU A 311 -4.59 -0.27 12.13
C LEU A 311 -3.22 -0.93 11.98
N GLU A 312 -2.36 -0.90 13.00
CA GLU A 312 -1.09 -1.67 12.99
C GLU A 312 -1.35 -3.19 13.03
N ILE A 313 -2.45 -3.62 13.66
CA ILE A 313 -2.87 -5.03 13.69
C ILE A 313 -3.62 -5.38 12.40
N ASN A 314 -4.60 -4.56 12.02
CA ASN A 314 -5.47 -4.77 10.88
C ASN A 314 -5.52 -3.50 10.00
N PRO A 315 -4.64 -3.39 9.00
CA PRO A 315 -4.57 -2.18 8.16
C PRO A 315 -5.70 -2.08 7.12
N ASP A 316 -6.65 -3.01 7.15
CA ASP A 316 -7.84 -3.02 6.32
C ASP A 316 -9.07 -2.45 7.02
N LEU A 317 -8.97 -2.11 8.31
CA LEU A 317 -10.05 -1.41 8.98
C LEU A 317 -10.38 -0.11 8.23
N ARG A 318 -11.67 0.14 8.09
CA ARG A 318 -12.25 1.37 7.55
C ARG A 318 -13.22 1.91 8.57
N PHE A 319 -13.42 3.23 8.56
CA PHE A 319 -14.18 3.91 9.60
C PHE A 319 -15.17 4.88 8.97
N SER A 320 -16.10 4.40 8.14
CA SER A 320 -17.10 5.25 7.46
C SER A 320 -17.88 6.14 8.42
N LYS A 321 -18.08 5.67 9.66
CA LYS A 321 -18.79 6.36 10.75
C LYS A 321 -17.90 7.24 11.64
N LEU A 322 -16.63 7.47 11.27
CA LEU A 322 -15.68 8.25 12.08
C LEU A 322 -16.23 9.61 12.50
N ASP A 323 -16.82 10.35 11.57
CA ASP A 323 -17.30 11.72 11.83
C ASP A 323 -18.47 11.76 12.83
N LEU A 324 -19.19 10.64 13.01
CA LEU A 324 -20.27 10.53 13.98
C LEU A 324 -19.77 10.28 15.40
N LEU A 325 -18.60 9.65 15.56
CA LEU A 325 -18.09 9.13 16.83
C LEU A 325 -16.80 9.81 17.31
N LEU A 326 -16.08 10.44 16.37
CA LEU A 326 -14.87 11.23 16.58
C LEU A 326 -14.88 12.44 15.63
N PRO A 327 -15.83 13.38 15.76
CA PRO A 327 -15.85 14.59 14.94
C PRO A 327 -14.67 15.51 15.29
N LEU A 328 -14.14 16.19 14.27
CA LEU A 328 -13.22 17.30 14.47
C LEU A 328 -13.89 18.45 15.26
N PRO A 329 -13.13 19.24 16.03
CA PRO A 329 -13.66 20.46 16.65
C PRO A 329 -14.27 21.40 15.60
N PRO A 330 -15.25 22.24 15.97
CA PRO A 330 -15.67 22.55 17.35
C PRO A 330 -16.70 21.57 17.95
N SER A 331 -17.11 20.54 17.21
CA SER A 331 -18.10 19.56 17.69
C SER A 331 -17.66 18.90 19.00
N LYS A 332 -18.60 18.64 19.92
CA LYS A 332 -18.31 17.87 21.14
C LYS A 332 -18.16 16.39 20.82
N LEU A 333 -17.35 15.69 21.62
CA LEU A 333 -17.22 14.25 21.48
C LEU A 333 -18.45 13.53 22.02
N PRO A 334 -19.01 12.56 21.27
CA PRO A 334 -20.02 11.65 21.80
C PRO A 334 -19.35 10.57 22.68
N ALA A 335 -20.20 9.71 23.26
CA ALA A 335 -19.74 8.50 23.95
C ALA A 335 -18.87 7.65 23.02
N TRP A 336 -17.78 7.10 23.55
CA TRP A 336 -16.83 6.30 22.77
C TRP A 336 -17.19 4.82 22.88
N PRO A 337 -17.61 4.16 21.78
CA PRO A 337 -17.93 2.75 21.81
C PRO A 337 -16.69 1.85 21.71
N GLY A 338 -15.49 2.43 21.55
CA GLY A 338 -14.26 1.70 21.24
C GLY A 338 -14.06 1.49 19.73
N VAL A 339 -12.81 1.25 19.32
CA VAL A 339 -12.43 1.13 17.89
C VAL A 339 -13.13 -0.04 17.20
N ASN A 340 -13.31 -1.17 17.87
CA ASN A 340 -13.95 -2.35 17.27
C ASN A 340 -15.41 -2.08 16.85
N ASN A 341 -16.11 -1.20 17.58
CA ASN A 341 -17.48 -0.81 17.27
C ASN A 341 -17.55 0.40 16.31
N LEU A 342 -16.42 1.08 16.10
CA LEU A 342 -16.27 2.13 15.10
C LEU A 342 -15.99 1.56 13.70
N ALA A 343 -15.22 0.47 13.65
CA ALA A 343 -14.81 -0.17 12.41
C ALA A 343 -16.02 -0.62 11.59
N ASP A 344 -15.92 -0.43 10.28
CA ASP A 344 -16.92 -0.92 9.34
C ASP A 344 -16.95 -2.45 9.40
N VAL A 345 -18.16 -3.01 9.51
CA VAL A 345 -18.37 -4.44 9.33
C VAL A 345 -18.11 -4.73 7.86
N VAL A 346 -17.09 -5.52 7.57
CA VAL A 346 -16.88 -6.07 6.22
C VAL A 346 -18.04 -7.03 5.98
N PRO A 347 -18.94 -6.77 5.01
CA PRO A 347 -20.02 -7.69 4.72
C PRO A 347 -19.44 -9.06 4.35
N ASP A 348 -20.00 -10.15 4.88
CA ASP A 348 -19.65 -11.52 4.48
C ASP A 348 -20.24 -11.87 3.09
N ASP A 349 -21.07 -10.98 2.54
CA ASP A 349 -21.96 -11.22 1.42
C ASP A 349 -21.43 -10.52 0.17
N HIS A 350 -21.10 -11.33 -0.86
CA HIS A 350 -20.74 -10.98 -2.24
C HIS A 350 -19.79 -9.77 -2.43
N PRO A 351 -18.55 -9.99 -2.91
CA PRO A 351 -17.60 -8.92 -3.16
C PRO A 351 -18.00 -8.17 -4.42
N THR A 352 -18.77 -7.11 -4.24
CA THR A 352 -18.92 -6.05 -5.22
C THR A 352 -17.99 -4.91 -4.83
N TYR A 353 -17.32 -4.35 -5.84
CA TYR A 353 -16.59 -3.10 -5.76
C TYR A 353 -17.50 -1.90 -6.02
#